data_AF-A0A1A7KH23-F1
#
_entry.id   AF-A0A1A7KH23-F1
#
_cell.length_a   1.000
_cell.length_b   1.000
_cell.length_c   1.000
_cell.angle_alpha   90.00
_cell.angle_beta   90.00
_cell.angle_gamma   90.00
#
_symmetry.space_group_name_H-M   'P 1'
#
loop_
_entity.id
_entity.type
_entity.pdbx_description
1 polymer ?
#
loop_
_entity_poly.entity_id
_entity_poly.type
_entity_poly.pdbx_seq_one_letter_code
_entity_poly.pdbx_strand_id
1 'polypeptide(L)'
;MWASSFFDALFFNFEQSNEFMNIFKSIINNLKIIKANQNIEKIKNEFVAKQIQIHQLPKELKLFLENKTEFDFIGIYSKGDDCIYFAKTENDLNIEYEAVTESQVPFYHKLKSFAFTNNFKVEEIANEGVPYLKIKTNTSIEETFLLAKKIQQDIFGNNDETKYDIVP
;
A
#
# COMPACT_ATOMS: atom_id res chain seq x y z
N MET A 1 10.19 23.82 -33.75
CA MET A 1 11.08 23.36 -32.67
C MET A 1 10.37 23.51 -31.31
N TRP A 2 9.25 22.81 -31.06
CA TRP A 2 8.50 22.81 -29.78
C TRP A 2 7.57 21.57 -29.68
N ALA A 3 7.92 20.45 -30.32
CA ALA A 3 7.07 19.25 -30.32
C ALA A 3 7.69 18.05 -29.58
N SER A 4 9.00 18.07 -29.31
CA SER A 4 9.70 16.96 -28.66
C SER A 4 9.44 16.89 -27.15
N SER A 5 9.31 18.02 -26.45
CA SER A 5 9.15 18.01 -24.98
C SER A 5 7.78 17.51 -24.49
N PHE A 6 6.74 17.55 -25.33
CA PHE A 6 5.39 17.09 -24.95
C PHE A 6 5.25 15.58 -25.10
N PHE A 7 5.86 14.99 -26.13
CA PHE A 7 5.88 13.54 -26.32
C PHE A 7 6.82 12.84 -25.36
N ASP A 8 7.96 13.44 -25.02
CA ASP A 8 8.87 12.87 -24.02
C ASP A 8 8.23 12.87 -22.62
N ALA A 9 7.47 13.92 -22.26
CA ALA A 9 6.69 13.94 -21.02
C ALA A 9 5.51 12.94 -21.02
N LEU A 10 4.92 12.65 -22.19
CA LEU A 10 3.85 11.66 -22.32
C LEU A 10 4.38 10.22 -22.25
N PHE A 11 5.54 9.94 -22.88
CA PHE A 11 6.19 8.64 -22.83
C PHE A 11 6.75 8.35 -21.43
N PHE A 12 7.34 9.35 -20.76
CA PHE A 12 7.82 9.20 -19.38
C PHE A 12 6.66 8.97 -18.38
N ASN A 13 5.49 9.58 -18.62
CA ASN A 13 4.29 9.32 -17.84
C ASN A 13 3.64 7.96 -18.16
N PHE A 14 3.78 7.45 -19.38
CA PHE A 14 3.27 6.12 -19.73
C PHE A 14 4.13 5.00 -19.15
N GLU A 15 5.45 5.20 -19.06
CA GLU A 15 6.37 4.19 -18.52
C GLU A 15 6.28 4.09 -16.98
N GLN A 16 6.07 5.21 -16.27
CA GLN A 16 5.75 5.19 -14.83
C GLN A 16 4.40 4.52 -14.54
N SER A 17 3.42 4.57 -15.44
CA SER A 17 2.12 3.92 -15.24
C SER A 17 2.19 2.38 -15.20
N ASN A 18 3.23 1.79 -15.81
CA ASN A 18 3.38 0.33 -15.87
C ASN A 18 3.92 -0.27 -14.57
N GLU A 19 4.75 0.46 -13.83
CA GLU A 19 5.29 -0.01 -12.54
C GLU A 19 4.19 -0.01 -11.45
N PHE A 20 3.33 1.02 -11.47
CA PHE A 20 2.20 1.17 -10.55
C PHE A 20 1.08 0.16 -10.79
N MET A 21 0.86 -0.25 -12.05
CA MET A 21 -0.16 -1.25 -12.41
C MET A 21 0.21 -2.69 -12.01
N ASN A 22 1.48 -2.97 -11.67
CA ASN A 22 1.94 -4.33 -11.37
C ASN A 22 1.53 -4.82 -9.97
N ILE A 23 1.53 -3.93 -8.97
CA ILE A 23 1.03 -4.25 -7.62
C ILE A 23 -0.46 -4.61 -7.69
N PHE A 24 -1.26 -3.78 -8.38
CA PHE A 24 -2.72 -3.96 -8.45
C PHE A 24 -3.18 -5.15 -9.30
N LYS A 25 -2.50 -5.45 -10.43
CA LYS A 25 -2.79 -6.67 -11.18
C LYS A 25 -2.53 -7.92 -10.35
N SER A 26 -1.52 -7.90 -9.48
CA SER A 26 -1.21 -9.02 -8.59
C SER A 26 -2.30 -9.22 -7.53
N ILE A 27 -2.71 -8.15 -6.82
CA ILE A 27 -3.76 -8.21 -5.78
C ILE A 27 -5.11 -8.63 -6.37
N ILE A 28 -5.55 -7.99 -7.46
CA ILE A 28 -6.86 -8.27 -8.07
C ILE A 28 -6.89 -9.68 -8.70
N ASN A 29 -5.79 -10.18 -9.28
CA ASN A 29 -5.75 -11.56 -9.76
C ASN A 29 -5.79 -12.57 -8.61
N ASN A 30 -5.08 -12.31 -7.51
CA ASN A 30 -5.17 -13.14 -6.31
C ASN A 30 -6.60 -13.17 -5.75
N LEU A 31 -7.29 -12.02 -5.69
CA LEU A 31 -8.69 -11.92 -5.26
C LEU A 31 -9.69 -12.56 -6.25
N LYS A 32 -9.47 -12.46 -7.57
CA LYS A 32 -10.30 -13.11 -8.61
C LYS A 32 -10.17 -14.63 -8.57
N ILE A 33 -8.98 -15.17 -8.30
CA ILE A 33 -8.76 -16.62 -8.07
C ILE A 33 -9.54 -17.09 -6.83
N ILE A 34 -9.58 -16.28 -5.77
CA ILE A 34 -10.31 -16.59 -4.53
C ILE A 34 -11.84 -16.59 -4.75
N LYS A 35 -12.39 -15.65 -5.54
CA LYS A 35 -13.83 -15.61 -5.85
C LYS A 35 -14.31 -16.76 -6.74
N ALA A 36 -13.44 -17.33 -7.59
CA ALA A 36 -13.83 -18.39 -8.53
C ALA A 36 -13.90 -19.80 -7.90
N ASN A 37 -13.30 -20.02 -6.73
CA ASN A 37 -13.21 -21.34 -6.11
C ASN A 37 -13.94 -21.37 -4.76
N GLN A 38 -15.26 -21.61 -4.77
CA GLN A 38 -16.07 -21.87 -3.56
C GLN A 38 -15.76 -23.22 -2.88
N ASN A 39 -14.59 -23.83 -3.13
CA ASN A 39 -14.07 -25.01 -2.45
C ASN A 39 -12.87 -24.70 -1.51
N ILE A 40 -12.65 -23.42 -1.19
CA ILE A 40 -11.58 -22.97 -0.27
C ILE A 40 -12.04 -23.04 1.20
N GLU A 41 -12.33 -24.24 1.69
CA GLU A 41 -12.14 -24.54 3.12
C GLU A 41 -10.82 -25.28 3.37
N LYS A 42 -10.15 -25.76 2.31
CA LYS A 42 -8.87 -26.46 2.38
C LYS A 42 -7.64 -25.66 1.92
N ILE A 43 -7.80 -24.48 1.31
CA ILE A 43 -6.68 -23.55 0.99
C ILE A 43 -6.66 -22.40 2.00
N LYS A 44 -6.94 -22.69 3.27
CA LYS A 44 -6.74 -21.77 4.40
C LYS A 44 -5.46 -22.08 5.18
N ASN A 45 -4.74 -23.13 4.83
CA ASN A 45 -3.48 -23.53 5.45
C ASN A 45 -2.37 -23.56 4.39
N GLU A 46 -1.52 -22.53 4.38
CA GLU A 46 -0.10 -22.50 3.95
C GLU A 46 0.41 -21.15 3.43
N PHE A 47 -0.23 -20.02 3.79
CA PHE A 47 0.53 -18.79 4.01
C PHE A 47 0.26 -18.35 5.45
N VAL A 48 1.16 -18.72 6.37
CA VAL A 48 1.16 -18.11 7.70
C VAL A 48 1.71 -16.71 7.50
N ALA A 49 0.81 -15.73 7.34
CA ALA A 49 1.19 -14.34 7.29
C ALA A 49 2.02 -14.02 8.54
N LYS A 50 3.21 -13.46 8.35
CA LYS A 50 4.10 -13.17 9.47
C LYS A 50 3.44 -12.08 10.31
N GLN A 51 3.14 -12.40 11.56
CA GLN A 51 2.52 -11.46 12.48
C GLN A 51 3.59 -10.64 13.21
N ILE A 52 3.38 -9.33 13.26
CA ILE A 52 4.27 -8.37 13.91
C ILE A 52 3.49 -7.41 14.81
N GLN A 53 4.18 -6.75 15.73
CA GLN A 53 3.75 -5.48 16.31
C GLN A 53 4.40 -4.31 15.57
N ILE A 54 3.82 -3.12 15.68
CA ILE A 54 4.26 -1.95 14.90
C ILE A 54 5.76 -1.62 15.08
N HIS A 55 6.32 -1.86 16.27
CA HIS A 55 7.74 -1.62 16.55
C HIS A 55 8.70 -2.54 15.75
N GLN A 56 8.19 -3.63 15.19
CA GLN A 56 8.96 -4.57 14.37
C GLN A 56 8.91 -4.23 12.88
N LEU A 57 8.01 -3.32 12.45
CA LEU A 57 7.88 -2.88 11.07
C LEU A 57 9.20 -2.41 10.43
N PRO A 58 10.10 -1.66 11.12
CA PRO A 58 11.38 -1.25 10.52
C PRO A 58 12.21 -2.42 9.98
N LYS A 59 12.16 -3.58 10.66
CA LYS A 59 12.87 -4.79 10.23
C LYS A 59 12.28 -5.34 8.93
N GLU A 60 10.95 -5.35 8.81
CA GLU A 60 10.26 -5.83 7.61
C GLU A 60 10.48 -4.88 6.43
N LEU A 61 10.40 -3.57 6.65
CA LEU A 61 10.71 -2.56 5.62
C LEU A 61 12.16 -2.66 5.14
N LYS A 62 13.11 -2.95 6.04
CA LYS A 62 14.50 -3.20 5.66
C LYS A 62 14.65 -4.43 4.76
N LEU A 63 14.05 -5.56 5.15
CA LEU A 63 14.07 -6.78 4.34
C LEU A 63 13.42 -6.54 2.97
N PHE A 64 12.32 -5.78 2.96
CA PHE A 64 11.64 -5.38 1.75
C PHE A 64 12.58 -4.58 0.84
N LEU A 65 13.15 -3.46 1.29
CA LEU A 65 14.10 -2.65 0.51
C LEU A 65 15.33 -3.42 0.01
N GLU A 66 15.81 -4.39 0.77
CA GLU A 66 16.93 -5.26 0.37
C GLU A 66 16.53 -6.38 -0.63
N ASN A 67 15.27 -6.41 -1.10
CA ASN A 67 14.71 -7.46 -1.96
C ASN A 67 14.84 -8.87 -1.35
N LYS A 68 14.73 -8.96 -0.03
CA LYS A 68 14.80 -10.22 0.75
C LYS A 68 13.42 -10.73 1.16
N THR A 69 12.36 -10.14 0.63
CA THR A 69 10.98 -10.62 0.77
C THR A 69 10.58 -11.35 -0.49
N GLU A 70 9.68 -12.33 -0.36
CA GLU A 70 9.10 -13.05 -1.51
C GLU A 70 8.05 -12.20 -2.27
N PHE A 71 7.78 -10.98 -1.80
CA PHE A 71 6.77 -10.07 -2.31
C PHE A 71 7.37 -8.77 -2.84
N ASP A 72 6.76 -8.25 -3.92
CA ASP A 72 7.14 -6.99 -4.59
C ASP A 72 6.62 -5.74 -3.84
N PHE A 73 5.77 -5.93 -2.85
CA PHE A 73 5.26 -4.93 -1.92
C PHE A 73 4.96 -5.59 -0.57
N ILE A 74 4.92 -4.80 0.50
CA ILE A 74 4.46 -5.28 1.80
C ILE A 74 3.40 -4.34 2.35
N GLY A 75 2.35 -4.88 2.96
CA GLY A 75 1.37 -4.15 3.74
C GLY A 75 1.34 -4.61 5.19
N ILE A 76 0.79 -3.76 6.05
CA ILE A 76 0.37 -4.16 7.40
C ILE A 76 -1.14 -4.11 7.51
N TYR A 77 -1.73 -5.16 8.05
CA TYR A 77 -3.16 -5.32 8.23
C TYR A 77 -3.45 -5.90 9.61
N SER A 78 -4.35 -5.31 10.39
CA SER A 78 -4.79 -5.94 11.65
C SER A 78 -6.23 -6.43 11.58
N LYS A 79 -7.12 -5.62 11.00
CA LYS A 79 -8.55 -5.95 10.88
C LYS A 79 -9.28 -4.98 9.95
N GLY A 80 -10.26 -5.54 9.23
CA GLY A 80 -11.24 -4.77 8.47
C GLY A 80 -10.61 -3.86 7.41
N ASP A 81 -10.52 -2.57 7.73
CA ASP A 81 -10.31 -1.47 6.78
C ASP A 81 -8.96 -0.76 6.97
N ASP A 82 -8.07 -1.31 7.80
CA ASP A 82 -6.83 -0.67 8.28
C ASP A 82 -5.56 -1.01 7.51
N CYS A 83 -5.70 -1.69 6.37
CA CYS A 83 -4.55 -2.08 5.57
C CYS A 83 -3.88 -0.86 4.95
N ILE A 84 -2.57 -0.69 5.18
CA ILE A 84 -1.74 0.26 4.42
C ILE A 84 -0.58 -0.49 3.78
N TYR A 85 -0.24 -0.12 2.55
CA TYR A 85 0.83 -0.72 1.77
C TYR A 85 2.03 0.20 1.67
N PHE A 86 3.21 -0.40 1.56
CA PHE A 86 4.49 0.28 1.39
C PHE A 86 5.06 -0.05 0.01
N ALA A 87 5.16 0.96 -0.84
CA ALA A 87 5.73 0.85 -2.17
C ALA A 87 7.11 1.50 -2.22
N LYS A 88 8.07 0.84 -2.88
CA LYS A 88 9.42 1.38 -3.05
C LYS A 88 9.43 2.46 -4.11
N THR A 89 10.33 3.42 -3.95
CA THR A 89 10.77 4.32 -5.01
C THR A 89 12.26 4.51 -4.82
N GLU A 90 13.06 3.84 -5.65
CA GLU A 90 14.52 3.72 -5.48
C GLU A 90 14.90 3.18 -4.09
N ASN A 91 15.31 4.06 -3.17
CA ASN A 91 15.70 3.73 -1.78
C ASN A 91 14.68 4.18 -0.72
N ASP A 92 13.63 4.89 -1.13
CA ASP A 92 12.62 5.47 -0.25
C ASP A 92 11.30 4.72 -0.36
N LEU A 93 10.38 5.02 0.56
CA LEU A 93 9.09 4.38 0.67
C LEU A 93 7.95 5.39 0.53
N ASN A 94 6.86 4.94 -0.09
CA ASN A 94 5.58 5.62 -0.19
C ASN A 94 4.49 4.79 0.50
N ILE A 95 3.42 5.45 0.96
CA ILE A 95 2.28 4.80 1.60
C ILE A 95 1.09 4.79 0.64
N GLU A 96 0.43 3.64 0.55
CA GLU A 96 -0.65 3.38 -0.40
C GLU A 96 -1.89 2.81 0.32
N TYR A 97 -3.09 3.22 -0.10
CA TYR A 97 -4.37 2.79 0.46
C TYR A 97 -5.44 2.61 -0.62
N GLU A 98 -6.20 1.52 -0.54
CA GLU A 98 -7.29 1.21 -1.45
C GLU A 98 -8.61 1.07 -0.68
N ALA A 99 -9.67 1.72 -1.19
CA ALA A 99 -11.01 1.62 -0.65
C ALA A 99 -11.87 0.65 -1.47
N VAL A 100 -11.60 -0.66 -1.32
CA VAL A 100 -12.28 -1.75 -2.06
C VAL A 100 -13.76 -1.88 -1.67
N THR A 101 -14.09 -1.56 -0.43
CA THR A 101 -15.44 -1.65 0.13
C THR A 101 -15.96 -0.28 0.56
N GLU A 102 -17.28 -0.15 0.66
CA GLU A 102 -17.91 1.12 1.09
C GLU A 102 -17.47 1.55 2.50
N SER A 103 -17.16 0.60 3.40
CA SER A 103 -16.68 0.92 4.76
C SER A 103 -15.28 1.54 4.78
N GLN A 104 -14.50 1.36 3.72
CA GLN A 104 -13.15 1.92 3.56
C GLN A 104 -13.16 3.37 3.04
N VAL A 105 -14.24 3.81 2.39
CA VAL A 105 -14.33 5.15 1.79
C VAL A 105 -14.16 6.28 2.82
N PRO A 106 -14.72 6.22 4.04
CA PRO A 106 -14.43 7.20 5.08
C PRO A 106 -12.95 7.26 5.46
N PHE A 107 -12.23 6.14 5.47
CA PHE A 107 -10.80 6.11 5.79
C PHE A 107 -9.95 6.66 4.66
N TYR A 108 -10.32 6.41 3.40
CA TYR A 108 -9.74 7.07 2.23
C TYR A 108 -9.77 8.59 2.39
N HIS A 109 -10.93 9.16 2.74
CA HIS A 109 -11.05 10.61 2.95
C HIS A 109 -10.22 11.11 4.13
N LYS A 110 -10.19 10.38 5.25
CA LYS A 110 -9.34 10.71 6.41
C LYS A 110 -7.85 10.70 6.05
N LEU A 111 -7.38 9.68 5.32
CA LEU A 111 -6.00 9.59 4.86
C LEU A 111 -5.64 10.70 3.88
N LYS A 112 -6.55 11.06 2.98
CA LYS A 112 -6.37 12.19 2.08
C LYS A 112 -6.23 13.50 2.85
N SER A 113 -7.10 13.77 3.83
CA SER A 113 -7.00 14.94 4.71
C SER A 113 -5.72 14.93 5.54
N PHE A 114 -5.32 13.76 6.04
CA PHE A 114 -4.06 13.58 6.76
C PHE A 114 -2.86 13.94 5.87
N ALA A 115 -2.83 13.46 4.63
CA ALA A 115 -1.78 13.76 3.68
C ALA A 115 -1.68 15.27 3.39
N PHE A 116 -2.80 15.95 3.15
CA PHE A 116 -2.81 17.39 2.95
C PHE A 116 -2.33 18.17 4.17
N THR A 117 -2.75 17.78 5.38
CA THR A 117 -2.35 18.46 6.62
C THR A 117 -0.85 18.36 6.86
N ASN A 118 -0.22 17.26 6.42
CA ASN A 118 1.21 17.03 6.54
C ASN A 118 2.00 17.45 5.28
N ASN A 119 1.38 18.18 4.34
CA ASN A 119 1.99 18.63 3.08
C ASN A 119 2.55 17.51 2.19
N PHE A 120 2.01 16.30 2.28
CA PHE A 120 2.36 15.22 1.37
C PHE A 120 1.65 15.41 0.02
N LYS A 121 2.35 15.05 -1.06
CA LYS A 121 1.72 14.93 -2.37
C LYS A 121 0.85 13.68 -2.41
N VAL A 122 -0.29 13.79 -3.06
CA VAL A 122 -1.27 12.71 -3.18
C VAL A 122 -1.54 12.46 -4.65
N GLU A 123 -1.57 11.19 -5.04
CA GLU A 123 -2.09 10.74 -6.33
C GLU A 123 -3.34 9.90 -6.09
N GLU A 124 -4.40 10.25 -6.80
CA GLU A 124 -5.68 9.57 -6.75
C GLU A 124 -5.87 8.82 -8.07
N ILE A 125 -6.15 7.53 -7.97
CA ILE A 125 -6.44 6.67 -9.12
C ILE A 125 -7.77 5.98 -8.84
N ALA A 126 -8.52 5.69 -9.89
CA ALA A 126 -9.67 4.81 -9.79
C ALA A 126 -9.43 3.61 -10.72
N ASN A 127 -9.43 2.40 -10.16
CA ASN A 127 -9.32 1.17 -10.94
C ASN A 127 -10.64 0.40 -10.86
N GLU A 128 -11.30 0.17 -12.00
CA GLU A 128 -12.62 -0.48 -12.06
C GLU A 128 -13.67 0.15 -11.09
N GLY A 129 -13.54 1.45 -10.79
CA GLY A 129 -14.41 2.17 -9.86
C GLY A 129 -13.99 2.13 -8.38
N VAL A 130 -12.91 1.41 -8.05
CA VAL A 130 -12.33 1.37 -6.70
C VAL A 130 -11.41 2.58 -6.48
N PRO A 131 -11.69 3.45 -5.49
CA PRO A 131 -10.81 4.57 -5.16
C PRO A 131 -9.48 4.11 -4.58
N TYR A 132 -8.41 4.72 -5.07
CA TYR A 132 -7.06 4.41 -4.66
C TYR A 132 -6.25 5.69 -4.38
N LEU A 133 -5.50 5.65 -3.29
CA LEU A 133 -4.71 6.75 -2.78
C LEU A 133 -3.24 6.33 -2.66
N LYS A 134 -2.35 7.03 -3.38
CA LYS A 134 -0.92 7.02 -3.10
C LYS A 134 -0.50 8.31 -2.42
N ILE A 135 0.10 8.18 -1.25
CA ILE A 135 0.72 9.28 -0.52
C ILE A 135 2.22 9.23 -0.83
N LYS A 136 2.69 10.21 -1.60
CA LYS A 136 4.10 10.33 -1.97
C LYS A 136 4.90 10.93 -0.81
N THR A 137 5.28 10.07 0.13
CA THR A 137 6.03 10.43 1.33
C THR A 137 7.52 10.52 1.06
N ASN A 138 8.07 9.65 0.20
CA ASN A 138 9.49 9.55 -0.11
C ASN A 138 10.35 9.53 1.18
N THR A 139 10.01 8.62 2.07
CA THR A 139 10.54 8.56 3.44
C THR A 139 11.52 7.41 3.61
N SER A 140 12.50 7.62 4.49
CA SER A 140 13.37 6.57 5.01
C SER A 140 12.57 5.53 5.82
N ILE A 141 13.21 4.42 6.21
CA ILE A 141 12.57 3.37 7.04
C ILE A 141 12.03 3.95 8.36
N GLU A 142 12.82 4.78 9.03
CA GLU A 142 12.45 5.33 10.34
C GLU A 142 11.27 6.29 10.24
N GLU A 143 11.31 7.20 9.27
CA GLU A 143 10.21 8.14 9.00
C GLU A 143 8.94 7.39 8.58
N THR A 144 9.08 6.37 7.72
CA THR A 144 7.94 5.52 7.30
C THR A 144 7.34 4.79 8.49
N PHE A 145 8.16 4.25 9.40
CA PHE A 145 7.68 3.61 10.63
C PHE A 145 6.88 4.58 11.51
N LEU A 146 7.43 5.76 11.77
CA LEU A 146 6.75 6.78 12.59
C LEU A 146 5.43 7.20 11.94
N LEU A 147 5.42 7.35 10.62
CA LEU A 147 4.25 7.74 9.86
C LEU A 147 3.19 6.64 9.85
N ALA A 148 3.58 5.39 9.59
CA ALA A 148 2.70 4.23 9.64
C ALA A 148 2.07 4.08 11.03
N LYS A 149 2.88 4.20 12.09
CA LYS A 149 2.40 4.18 13.48
C LYS A 149 1.36 5.29 13.71
N LYS A 150 1.66 6.52 13.29
CA LYS A 150 0.74 7.65 13.43
C LYS A 150 -0.56 7.44 12.67
N ILE A 151 -0.51 6.95 11.44
CA ILE A 151 -1.70 6.62 10.64
C ILE A 151 -2.53 5.55 11.34
N GLN A 152 -1.91 4.45 11.76
CA GLN A 152 -2.57 3.36 12.46
C GLN A 152 -3.28 3.84 13.74
N GLN A 153 -2.66 4.76 14.48
CA GLN A 153 -3.24 5.33 15.69
C GLN A 153 -4.35 6.36 15.40
N ASP A 154 -4.04 7.41 14.62
CA ASP A 154 -4.91 8.58 14.47
C ASP A 154 -6.08 8.31 13.52
N ILE A 155 -5.89 7.44 12.51
CA ILE A 155 -6.88 7.19 11.45
C ILE A 155 -7.66 5.91 11.73
N PHE A 156 -6.95 4.84 12.10
CA PHE A 156 -7.52 3.50 12.26
C PHE A 156 -7.80 3.11 13.72
N GLY A 157 -7.33 3.90 14.70
CA GLY A 157 -7.60 3.67 16.12
C GLY A 157 -6.88 2.44 16.71
N ASN A 158 -5.81 1.99 16.05
CA ASN A 158 -4.94 0.92 16.55
C ASN A 158 -3.91 1.46 17.55
N ASN A 159 -3.18 0.58 18.22
CA ASN A 159 -2.19 0.95 19.23
C ASN A 159 -0.90 0.09 19.12
N ASP A 160 0.03 0.29 20.04
CA ASP A 160 1.35 -0.38 20.02
C ASP A 160 1.27 -1.89 20.31
N GLU A 161 0.19 -2.35 20.94
CA GLU A 161 -0.06 -3.78 21.19
C GLU A 161 -0.81 -4.46 20.04
N THR A 162 -1.39 -3.68 19.12
CA THR A 162 -2.05 -4.22 17.92
C THR A 162 -1.09 -5.12 17.17
N LYS A 163 -1.58 -6.31 16.82
CA LYS A 163 -0.86 -7.27 15.99
C LYS A 163 -1.28 -7.08 14.54
N TYR A 164 -0.30 -7.01 13.66
CA TYR A 164 -0.49 -6.83 12.23
C TYR A 164 0.07 -8.04 11.52
N ASP A 165 -0.66 -8.52 10.53
CA ASP A 165 -0.16 -9.47 9.56
C ASP A 165 0.58 -8.70 8.47
N ILE A 166 1.77 -9.20 8.10
CA ILE A 166 2.45 -8.77 6.87
C ILE A 166 1.74 -9.43 5.70
N VAL A 167 1.17 -8.60 4.84
CA VAL A 167 0.47 -9.04 3.62
C VAL A 167 1.30 -8.66 2.40
N PRO A 168 1.21 -9.42 1.28
CA PRO A 168 1.50 -8.88 -0.04
C PRO A 168 0.48 -7.78 -0.29
#